data_AF-A0A953F8L5-F1
#
_entry.id   AF-A0A953F8L5-F1
#
_cell.length_a   1.000
_cell.length_b   1.000
_cell.length_c   1.000
_cell.angle_alpha   90.00
_cell.angle_beta   90.00
_cell.angle_gamma   90.00
#
_symmetry.space_group_name_H-M   'P 1'
#
loop_
_entity.id
_entity.type
_entity.pdbx_description
1 polymer ?
#
loop_
_entity_poly.entity_id
_entity_poly.type
_entity_poly.pdbx_seq_one_letter_code
_entity_poly.pdbx_strand_id
1 'polypeptide(L)'
;MRITPLEIRQKSFERQLRGYDKDEVTAFLMTLSQEWERLQDEVKEYKIKLESSEREVGKLREVESSLYKTLKTAEDTGASVIDQAKKAADLHLKESQLKAEAMMNEAKVKAKAAIEDAESTSRQMLEEMEDRLKELAEQYKTIESHHANLLGDLKRIASETIDRVERIRKENAFNPDQHVARAKKEMKKALFPNADPEPAPAKPEPVPSPAVEPVVAPAKAEAPRKQGSFFDTIE
;
A
#
# COMPACT_ATOMS: atom_id res chain seq x y z
N MET A 1 -107.25 27.26 -11.33
CA MET A 1 -107.92 27.58 -12.60
C MET A 1 -106.96 28.35 -13.48
N ARG A 2 -106.69 27.89 -14.71
CA ARG A 2 -105.88 28.66 -15.67
C ARG A 2 -106.84 29.29 -16.65
N ILE A 3 -107.16 30.55 -16.43
CA ILE A 3 -107.88 31.34 -17.42
C ILE A 3 -106.92 31.56 -18.59
N THR A 4 -107.32 31.17 -19.79
CA THR A 4 -106.53 31.38 -21.01
C THR A 4 -106.81 32.75 -21.63
N PRO A 5 -105.89 33.35 -22.41
CA PRO A 5 -106.19 34.57 -23.15
C PRO A 5 -107.48 34.45 -23.98
N LEU A 6 -107.70 33.28 -24.58
CA LEU A 6 -108.90 32.97 -25.36
C LEU A 6 -110.17 32.99 -24.51
N GLU A 7 -110.14 32.41 -23.31
CA GLU A 7 -111.25 32.44 -22.36
C GLU A 7 -111.56 33.85 -21.87
N ILE A 8 -110.55 34.74 -21.76
CA ILE A 8 -110.76 36.16 -21.44
C ILE A 8 -111.50 36.86 -22.59
N ARG A 9 -111.08 36.62 -23.85
CA ARG A 9 -111.74 37.21 -25.05
C ARG A 9 -113.18 36.74 -25.24
N GLN A 10 -113.47 35.49 -24.90
CA GLN A 10 -114.78 34.87 -25.09
C GLN A 10 -115.71 35.02 -23.88
N LYS A 11 -115.28 35.68 -22.81
CA LYS A 11 -116.07 35.80 -21.59
C LYS A 11 -117.30 36.67 -21.83
N SER A 12 -118.48 36.08 -21.61
CA SER A 12 -119.75 36.80 -21.55
C SER A 12 -120.19 37.03 -20.11
N PHE A 13 -120.90 38.13 -19.88
CA PHE A 13 -121.49 38.50 -18.59
C PHE A 13 -123.01 38.65 -18.72
N GLU A 14 -123.73 38.35 -17.64
CA GLU A 14 -125.17 38.57 -17.54
C GLU A 14 -125.49 40.07 -17.50
N ARG A 15 -126.65 40.47 -18.06
CA ARG A 15 -127.08 41.87 -18.11
C ARG A 15 -128.00 42.19 -16.94
N GLN A 16 -127.71 43.27 -16.21
CA GLN A 16 -128.56 43.80 -15.14
C GLN A 16 -128.83 45.30 -15.34
N LEU A 17 -129.96 45.79 -14.83
CA LEU A 17 -130.37 47.20 -14.95
C LEU A 17 -129.46 48.08 -14.06
N ARG A 18 -128.61 48.92 -14.68
CA ARG A 18 -127.47 49.70 -14.09
C ARG A 18 -126.13 48.92 -13.95
N GLY A 19 -125.60 48.41 -15.07
CA GLY A 19 -124.25 47.81 -15.14
C GLY A 19 -123.20 48.71 -15.83
N TYR A 20 -121.97 48.19 -15.94
CA TYR A 20 -120.89 48.82 -16.72
C TYR A 20 -121.20 48.87 -18.22
N ASP A 21 -120.55 49.80 -18.94
CA ASP A 21 -120.64 49.87 -20.40
C ASP A 21 -120.04 48.61 -21.03
N LYS A 22 -120.82 47.95 -21.89
CA LYS A 22 -120.44 46.71 -22.56
C LYS A 22 -119.20 46.92 -23.45
N ASP A 23 -119.13 48.03 -24.18
CA ASP A 23 -118.08 48.26 -25.17
C ASP A 23 -116.75 48.59 -24.46
N GLU A 24 -116.80 49.33 -23.35
CA GLU A 24 -115.64 49.62 -22.49
C GLU A 24 -115.10 48.34 -21.83
N VAL A 25 -115.98 47.51 -21.26
CA VAL A 25 -115.59 46.21 -20.66
C VAL A 25 -115.00 45.28 -21.72
N THR A 26 -115.56 45.26 -22.93
CA THR A 26 -115.03 44.42 -24.02
C THR A 26 -113.65 44.89 -24.46
N ALA A 27 -113.43 46.20 -24.60
CA ALA A 27 -112.12 46.76 -24.92
C ALA A 27 -111.07 46.42 -23.83
N PHE A 28 -111.45 46.56 -22.56
CA PHE A 28 -110.58 46.17 -21.44
C PHE A 28 -110.22 44.68 -21.46
N LEU A 29 -111.19 43.79 -21.69
CA LEU A 29 -110.94 42.35 -21.78
C LEU A 29 -110.02 41.98 -22.96
N MET A 30 -110.09 42.70 -24.09
CA MET A 30 -109.18 42.51 -25.21
C MET A 30 -107.74 42.89 -24.85
N THR A 31 -107.53 44.06 -24.25
CA THR A 31 -106.21 44.49 -23.76
C THR A 31 -105.67 43.55 -22.68
N LEU A 32 -106.51 43.15 -21.72
CA LEU A 32 -106.15 42.20 -20.67
C LEU A 32 -105.74 40.84 -21.26
N SER A 33 -106.49 40.34 -22.23
CA SER A 33 -106.13 39.10 -22.93
C SER A 33 -104.75 39.21 -23.60
N GLN A 34 -104.45 40.35 -24.21
CA GLN A 34 -103.21 40.56 -24.95
C GLN A 34 -102.00 40.63 -24.00
N GLU A 35 -102.12 41.36 -22.89
CA GLU A 35 -101.10 41.36 -21.83
C GLU A 35 -100.95 40.00 -21.15
N TRP A 36 -102.05 39.25 -20.99
CA TRP A 36 -102.00 37.89 -20.43
C TRP A 36 -101.26 36.91 -21.33
N GLU A 37 -101.47 37.02 -22.65
CA GLU A 37 -100.74 36.25 -23.66
C GLU A 37 -99.24 36.58 -23.62
N ARG A 38 -98.89 37.88 -23.61
CA ARG A 38 -97.51 38.37 -23.46
C ARG A 38 -96.84 37.82 -22.20
N LEU A 39 -97.53 37.89 -21.06
CA LEU A 39 -97.02 37.38 -19.79
C LEU A 39 -96.81 35.85 -19.83
N GLN A 40 -97.72 35.10 -20.46
CA GLN A 40 -97.54 33.65 -20.59
C GLN A 40 -96.33 33.28 -21.45
N ASP A 41 -96.08 34.02 -22.52
CA ASP A 41 -94.92 33.77 -23.38
C ASP A 41 -93.61 34.16 -22.69
N GLU A 42 -93.57 35.28 -21.96
CA GLU A 42 -92.43 35.63 -21.10
C GLU A 42 -92.16 34.53 -20.06
N VAL A 43 -93.19 34.00 -19.39
CA VAL A 43 -93.02 32.92 -18.41
C VAL A 43 -92.46 31.65 -19.05
N LYS A 44 -92.89 31.31 -20.28
CA LYS A 44 -92.30 30.17 -21.01
C LYS A 44 -90.84 30.44 -21.35
N GLU A 45 -90.51 31.63 -21.85
CA GLU A 45 -89.14 32.02 -22.18
C GLU A 45 -88.22 31.97 -20.96
N TYR A 46 -88.65 32.53 -19.82
CA TYR A 46 -87.90 32.49 -18.58
C TYR A 46 -87.71 31.07 -18.05
N LYS A 47 -88.71 30.19 -18.19
CA LYS A 47 -88.57 28.77 -17.81
C LYS A 47 -87.52 28.05 -18.66
N ILE A 48 -87.51 28.28 -19.97
CA ILE A 48 -86.51 27.70 -20.88
C ILE A 48 -85.10 28.21 -20.51
N LYS A 49 -84.96 29.52 -20.25
CA LYS A 49 -83.69 30.12 -19.83
C LYS A 49 -83.21 29.57 -18.48
N LEU A 50 -84.13 29.42 -17.51
CA LEU A 50 -83.81 28.86 -16.19
C LEU A 50 -83.32 27.43 -16.32
N GLU A 51 -84.05 26.58 -17.05
CA GLU A 51 -83.66 25.17 -17.24
C GLU A 51 -82.30 25.06 -17.98
N SER A 52 -82.06 25.92 -18.97
CA SER A 52 -80.76 26.00 -19.64
C SER A 52 -79.63 26.38 -18.67
N SER A 53 -79.85 27.41 -17.84
CA SER A 53 -78.87 27.88 -16.86
C SER A 53 -78.60 26.84 -15.78
N GLU A 54 -79.63 26.14 -15.30
CA GLU A 54 -79.49 25.07 -14.30
C GLU A 54 -78.67 23.90 -14.86
N ARG A 55 -78.89 23.52 -16.12
CA ARG A 55 -78.07 22.48 -16.79
C ARG A 55 -76.61 22.92 -16.90
N GLU A 56 -76.33 24.17 -17.23
CA GLU A 56 -74.97 24.66 -17.36
C GLU A 56 -74.24 24.72 -16.01
N VAL A 57 -74.93 25.15 -14.95
CA VAL A 57 -74.41 25.09 -13.57
C VAL A 57 -74.11 23.65 -13.17
N GLY A 58 -74.98 22.69 -13.54
CA GLY A 58 -74.74 21.26 -13.31
C GLY A 58 -73.44 20.78 -13.95
N LYS A 59 -73.23 21.07 -15.23
CA LYS A 59 -71.99 20.72 -15.95
C LYS A 59 -70.76 21.36 -15.32
N LEU A 60 -70.82 22.64 -14.97
CA LEU A 60 -69.70 23.34 -14.34
C LEU A 60 -69.32 22.70 -12.99
N ARG A 61 -70.30 22.28 -12.20
CA ARG A 61 -70.04 21.56 -10.94
C ARG A 61 -69.40 20.18 -11.17
N GLU A 62 -69.80 19.46 -12.21
CA GLU A 62 -69.17 18.18 -12.58
C GLU A 62 -67.71 18.37 -13.02
N VAL A 63 -67.44 19.42 -13.80
CA VAL A 63 -66.09 19.79 -14.22
C VAL A 63 -65.25 20.19 -13.02
N GLU A 64 -65.77 21.04 -12.13
CA GLU A 64 -65.11 21.45 -10.89
C GLU A 64 -64.75 20.24 -10.01
N SER A 65 -65.71 19.33 -9.81
CA SER A 65 -65.48 18.10 -9.04
C SER A 65 -64.38 17.22 -9.65
N SER A 66 -64.38 17.08 -10.97
CA SER A 66 -63.38 16.30 -11.70
C SER A 66 -62.00 16.94 -11.63
N LEU A 67 -61.93 18.28 -11.76
CA LEU A 67 -60.70 19.05 -11.63
C LEU A 67 -60.13 18.94 -10.22
N TYR A 68 -60.96 19.07 -9.19
CA TYR A 68 -60.55 18.95 -7.79
C TYR A 68 -59.99 17.54 -7.49
N LYS A 69 -60.66 16.48 -7.95
CA LYS A 69 -60.16 15.11 -7.82
C LYS A 69 -58.81 14.93 -8.51
N THR A 70 -58.64 15.49 -9.70
CA THR A 70 -57.39 15.41 -10.46
C THR A 70 -56.27 16.15 -9.74
N LEU A 71 -56.54 17.36 -9.25
CA LEU A 71 -55.57 18.16 -8.51
C LEU A 71 -55.13 17.44 -7.23
N LYS A 72 -56.09 16.91 -6.46
CA LYS A 72 -55.80 16.15 -5.25
C LYS A 72 -54.97 14.90 -5.55
N THR A 73 -55.32 14.18 -6.61
CA THR A 73 -54.55 12.99 -7.03
C THR A 73 -53.13 13.36 -7.44
N ALA A 74 -52.94 14.49 -8.14
CA ALA A 74 -51.63 15.00 -8.50
C ALA A 74 -50.81 15.41 -7.26
N GLU A 75 -51.43 16.06 -6.28
CA GLU A 75 -50.81 16.41 -4.99
C GLU A 75 -50.39 15.17 -4.21
N ASP A 76 -51.29 14.20 -4.03
CA ASP A 76 -51.04 12.93 -3.33
C ASP A 76 -49.93 12.13 -4.03
N THR A 77 -49.94 12.12 -5.37
CA THR A 77 -48.89 11.47 -6.17
C THR A 77 -47.55 12.17 -6.01
N GLY A 78 -47.52 13.51 -6.05
CA GLY A 78 -46.32 14.30 -5.83
C GLY A 78 -45.71 14.05 -4.45
N ALA A 79 -46.55 14.04 -3.40
CA ALA A 79 -46.11 13.72 -2.04
C ALA A 79 -45.56 12.29 -1.93
N SER A 80 -46.23 11.32 -2.55
CA SER A 80 -45.79 9.92 -2.59
C SER A 80 -44.45 9.75 -3.30
N VAL A 81 -44.25 10.40 -4.44
CA VAL A 81 -42.98 10.38 -5.18
C VAL A 81 -41.84 10.96 -4.35
N ILE A 82 -42.07 12.08 -3.65
CA ILE A 82 -41.07 12.70 -2.78
C ILE A 82 -40.72 11.76 -1.61
N ASP A 83 -41.70 11.14 -0.97
CA ASP A 83 -41.47 10.19 0.14
C ASP A 83 -40.69 8.95 -0.33
N GLN A 84 -41.04 8.39 -1.48
CA GLN A 84 -40.33 7.27 -2.10
C GLN A 84 -38.89 7.64 -2.46
N ALA A 85 -38.67 8.82 -3.05
CA ALA A 85 -37.34 9.31 -3.38
C ALA A 85 -36.46 9.49 -2.14
N LYS A 86 -37.02 10.03 -1.04
CA LYS A 86 -36.32 10.16 0.25
C LYS A 86 -35.93 8.80 0.82
N LYS A 87 -36.88 7.85 0.87
CA LYS A 87 -36.61 6.48 1.35
C LYS A 87 -35.55 5.78 0.50
N ALA A 88 -35.61 5.92 -0.82
CA ALA A 88 -34.62 5.37 -1.73
C ALA A 88 -33.24 5.98 -1.52
N ALA A 89 -33.17 7.31 -1.33
CA ALA A 89 -31.92 8.01 -1.03
C ALA A 89 -31.32 7.53 0.30
N ASP A 90 -32.12 7.43 1.37
CA ASP A 90 -31.66 6.94 2.67
C ASP A 90 -31.15 5.50 2.60
N LEU A 91 -31.86 4.62 1.87
CA LEU A 91 -31.42 3.25 1.63
C LEU A 91 -30.11 3.21 0.86
N HIS A 92 -29.98 3.99 -0.21
CA HIS A 92 -28.75 4.05 -0.99
C HIS A 92 -27.58 4.58 -0.14
N LEU A 93 -27.81 5.59 0.69
CA LEU A 93 -26.78 6.16 1.55
C LEU A 93 -26.31 5.11 2.58
N LYS A 94 -27.24 4.38 3.19
CA LYS A 94 -26.93 3.28 4.11
C LYS A 94 -26.19 2.13 3.43
N GLU A 95 -26.61 1.75 2.22
CA GLU A 95 -25.92 0.72 1.44
C GLU A 95 -24.50 1.14 1.08
N SER A 96 -24.31 2.39 0.64
CA SER A 96 -23.00 2.95 0.35
C SER A 96 -22.09 2.99 1.58
N GLN A 97 -22.64 3.35 2.75
CA GLN A 97 -21.89 3.31 4.02
C GLN A 97 -21.45 1.89 4.36
N LEU A 98 -22.35 0.90 4.30
CA LEU A 98 -22.01 -0.50 4.56
C LEU A 98 -20.95 -1.04 3.58
N LYS A 99 -21.05 -0.69 2.29
CA LYS A 99 -20.05 -1.05 1.28
C LYS A 99 -18.69 -0.40 1.56
N ALA A 100 -18.68 0.88 1.94
CA ALA A 100 -17.45 1.58 2.29
C ALA A 100 -16.78 0.99 3.54
N GLU A 101 -17.57 0.69 4.57
CA GLU A 101 -17.08 0.02 5.79
C GLU A 101 -16.53 -1.37 5.49
N ALA A 102 -17.23 -2.17 4.68
CA ALA A 102 -16.76 -3.48 4.24
C ALA A 102 -15.43 -3.38 3.48
N MET A 103 -15.32 -2.44 2.54
CA MET A 103 -14.10 -2.19 1.76
C MET A 103 -12.95 -1.73 2.66
N MET A 104 -13.20 -0.83 3.62
CA MET A 104 -12.19 -0.40 4.60
C MET A 104 -11.73 -1.56 5.48
N ASN A 105 -12.65 -2.41 5.94
CA ASN A 105 -12.30 -3.57 6.76
C ASN A 105 -11.49 -4.59 5.96
N GLU A 106 -11.87 -4.87 4.71
CA GLU A 106 -11.11 -5.74 3.81
C GLU A 106 -9.69 -5.18 3.58
N ALA A 107 -9.57 -3.88 3.30
CA ALA A 107 -8.28 -3.22 3.11
C ALA A 107 -7.42 -3.30 4.38
N LYS A 108 -8.00 -3.08 5.56
CA LYS A 108 -7.29 -3.22 6.85
C LYS A 108 -6.81 -4.65 7.09
N VAL A 109 -7.62 -5.65 6.78
CA VAL A 109 -7.24 -7.07 6.91
C VAL A 109 -6.09 -7.39 5.97
N LYS A 110 -6.17 -6.99 4.71
CA LYS A 110 -5.08 -7.18 3.73
C LYS A 110 -3.79 -6.47 4.14
N ALA A 111 -3.89 -5.24 4.64
CA ALA A 111 -2.73 -4.48 5.11
C ALA A 111 -2.06 -5.18 6.30
N LYS A 112 -2.84 -5.66 7.28
CA LYS A 112 -2.30 -6.43 8.41
C LYS A 112 -1.63 -7.71 7.95
N ALA A 113 -2.29 -8.48 7.09
CA ALA A 113 -1.71 -9.71 6.55
C ALA A 113 -0.40 -9.45 5.79
N ALA A 114 -0.32 -8.38 5.00
CA ALA A 114 0.91 -8.01 4.29
C ALA A 114 2.04 -7.60 5.24
N ILE A 115 1.74 -6.89 6.33
CA ILE A 115 2.72 -6.55 7.36
C ILE A 115 3.21 -7.82 8.07
N GLU A 116 2.29 -8.70 8.48
CA GLU A 116 2.64 -9.97 9.14
C GLU A 116 3.51 -10.86 8.25
N ASP A 117 3.20 -10.94 6.95
CA ASP A 117 3.98 -11.71 5.97
C ASP A 117 5.38 -11.10 5.75
N ALA A 118 5.47 -9.77 5.67
CA ALA A 118 6.75 -9.07 5.57
C ALA A 118 7.62 -9.26 6.82
N GLU A 119 7.02 -9.18 8.02
CA GLU A 119 7.71 -9.43 9.29
C GLU A 119 8.19 -10.89 9.39
N SER A 120 7.35 -11.85 9.00
CA SER A 120 7.72 -13.27 8.95
C SER A 120 8.89 -13.51 8.01
N THR A 121 8.82 -12.97 6.79
CA THR A 121 9.90 -13.08 5.80
C THR A 121 11.18 -12.44 6.32
N SER A 122 11.10 -11.25 6.94
CA SER A 122 12.27 -10.59 7.51
C SER A 122 12.90 -11.41 8.64
N ARG A 123 12.10 -12.08 9.48
CA ARG A 123 12.62 -12.96 10.53
C ARG A 123 13.35 -14.16 9.94
N GLN A 124 12.75 -14.81 8.94
CA GLN A 124 13.38 -15.93 8.23
C GLN A 124 14.71 -15.50 7.58
N MET A 125 14.74 -14.34 6.94
CA MET A 125 15.98 -13.81 6.36
C MET A 125 17.05 -13.54 7.41
N LEU A 126 16.69 -13.03 8.60
CA LEU A 126 17.66 -12.83 9.68
C LEU A 126 18.21 -14.15 10.20
N GLU A 127 17.36 -15.16 10.40
CA GLU A 127 17.77 -16.50 10.83
C GLU A 127 18.71 -17.15 9.81
N GLU A 128 18.35 -17.10 8.52
CA GLU A 128 19.23 -17.59 7.44
C GLU A 128 20.57 -16.86 7.40
N MET A 129 20.58 -15.54 7.63
CA MET A 129 21.82 -14.76 7.67
C MET A 129 22.68 -15.12 8.87
N GLU A 130 22.09 -15.32 10.05
CA GLU A 130 22.83 -15.78 11.24
C GLU A 130 23.48 -17.14 11.01
N ASP A 131 22.76 -18.09 10.38
CA ASP A 131 23.31 -19.41 10.08
C ASP A 131 24.43 -19.35 9.03
N ARG A 132 24.29 -18.50 8.00
CA ARG A 132 25.39 -18.25 7.05
C ARG A 132 26.61 -17.63 7.72
N LEU A 133 26.42 -16.72 8.67
CA LEU A 133 27.53 -16.12 9.42
C LEU A 133 28.25 -17.17 10.28
N LYS A 134 27.52 -18.06 10.94
CA LYS A 134 28.10 -19.19 11.69
C LYS A 134 28.89 -20.12 10.78
N GLU A 135 28.32 -20.48 9.62
CA GLU A 135 29.00 -21.32 8.63
C GLU A 135 30.29 -20.66 8.14
N LEU A 136 30.25 -19.37 7.79
CA LEU A 136 31.41 -18.62 7.34
C LEU A 136 32.50 -18.54 8.42
N ALA A 137 32.12 -18.38 9.69
CA ALA A 137 33.05 -18.37 10.82
C ALA A 137 33.75 -19.74 10.99
N GLU A 138 33.01 -20.85 10.86
CA GLU A 138 33.61 -22.20 10.89
C GLU A 138 34.51 -22.47 9.69
N GLN A 139 34.13 -22.00 8.49
CA GLN A 139 34.98 -22.05 7.31
C GLN A 139 36.29 -21.28 7.54
N TYR A 140 36.22 -20.07 8.10
CA TYR A 140 37.40 -19.26 8.42
C TYR A 140 38.33 -19.99 9.40
N LYS A 141 37.79 -20.56 10.48
CA LYS A 141 38.55 -21.34 11.46
C LYS A 141 39.22 -22.57 10.85
N THR A 142 38.53 -23.24 9.92
CA THR A 142 39.08 -24.38 9.19
C THR A 142 40.27 -23.95 8.32
N ILE A 143 40.15 -22.84 7.59
CA ILE A 143 41.24 -22.26 6.79
C ILE A 143 42.44 -21.88 7.68
N GLU A 144 42.19 -21.27 8.84
CA GLU A 144 43.24 -20.92 9.79
C GLU A 144 43.98 -22.17 10.30
N SER A 145 43.25 -23.25 10.59
CA SER A 145 43.85 -24.53 10.98
C SER A 145 44.70 -25.13 9.85
N HIS A 146 44.24 -25.07 8.60
CA HIS A 146 45.00 -25.51 7.44
C HIS A 146 46.27 -24.69 7.26
N HIS A 147 46.18 -23.37 7.44
CA HIS A 147 47.33 -22.47 7.39
C HIS A 147 48.36 -22.79 8.48
N ALA A 148 47.92 -23.02 9.72
CA ALA A 148 48.79 -23.42 10.82
C ALA A 148 49.48 -24.77 10.57
N ASN A 149 48.74 -25.75 10.04
CA ASN A 149 49.28 -27.06 9.68
C ASN A 149 50.35 -26.92 8.58
N LEU A 150 50.09 -26.14 7.53
CA LEU A 150 51.04 -25.89 6.45
C LEU A 150 52.31 -25.21 6.95
N LEU A 151 52.20 -24.21 7.82
CA LEU A 151 53.36 -23.57 8.46
C LEU A 151 54.15 -24.56 9.31
N GLY A 152 53.47 -25.46 10.03
CA GLY A 152 54.08 -26.56 10.78
C GLY A 152 54.87 -27.51 9.88
N ASP A 153 54.27 -27.95 8.77
CA ASP A 153 54.92 -28.81 7.78
C ASP A 153 56.12 -28.13 7.13
N LEU A 154 56.01 -26.85 6.74
CA LEU A 154 57.13 -26.08 6.20
C LEU A 154 58.28 -25.97 7.21
N LYS A 155 57.97 -25.72 8.49
CA LYS A 155 58.98 -25.67 9.56
C LYS A 155 59.66 -27.03 9.73
N ARG A 156 58.89 -28.12 9.71
CA ARG A 156 59.42 -29.50 9.80
C ARG A 156 60.33 -29.81 8.63
N ILE A 157 59.90 -29.54 7.40
CA ILE A 157 60.72 -29.74 6.20
C ILE A 157 62.01 -28.91 6.30
N ALA A 158 61.92 -27.64 6.69
CA ALA A 158 63.08 -26.79 6.87
C ALA A 158 64.06 -27.36 7.92
N SER A 159 63.56 -27.84 9.07
CA SER A 159 64.42 -28.50 10.07
C SER A 159 65.04 -29.79 9.55
N GLU A 160 64.29 -30.64 8.84
CA GLU A 160 64.81 -31.88 8.26
C GLU A 160 65.90 -31.60 7.21
N THR A 161 65.74 -30.53 6.41
CA THR A 161 66.73 -30.06 5.46
C THR A 161 67.97 -29.54 6.18
N ILE A 162 67.82 -28.72 7.23
CA ILE A 162 68.94 -28.23 8.05
C ILE A 162 69.70 -29.42 8.67
N ASP A 163 69.00 -30.37 9.29
CA ASP A 163 69.59 -31.57 9.88
C ASP A 163 70.33 -32.43 8.85
N ARG A 164 69.81 -32.50 7.62
CA ARG A 164 70.48 -33.19 6.50
C ARG A 164 71.75 -32.46 6.07
N VAL A 165 71.71 -31.13 5.96
CA VAL A 165 72.88 -30.30 5.63
C VAL A 165 73.94 -30.42 6.72
N GLU A 166 73.56 -30.39 7.99
CA GLU A 166 74.48 -30.59 9.12
C GLU A 166 75.10 -31.99 9.13
N ARG A 167 74.33 -33.04 8.81
CA ARG A 167 74.87 -34.40 8.63
C ARG A 167 75.88 -34.47 7.51
N ILE A 168 75.57 -33.93 6.33
CA ILE A 168 76.51 -33.88 5.20
C ILE A 168 77.77 -33.09 5.58
N ARG A 169 77.63 -31.98 6.31
CA ARG A 169 78.79 -31.21 6.82
C ARG A 169 79.66 -32.03 7.77
N LYS A 170 79.06 -32.87 8.62
CA LYS A 170 79.80 -33.78 9.51
C LYS A 170 80.44 -34.96 8.76
N GLU A 171 79.75 -35.55 7.78
CA GLU A 171 80.26 -36.66 6.96
C GLU A 171 81.37 -36.21 5.99
N ASN A 172 81.27 -35.00 5.42
CA ASN A 172 82.28 -34.40 4.54
C ASN A 172 83.23 -33.45 5.27
N ALA A 173 83.57 -33.73 6.54
CA ALA A 173 84.70 -33.08 7.19
C ALA A 173 86.01 -33.56 6.54
N PHE A 174 86.27 -33.10 5.30
CA PHE A 174 87.54 -33.28 4.62
C PHE A 174 88.60 -32.56 5.46
N ASN A 175 89.46 -33.34 6.10
CA ASN A 175 90.53 -32.82 6.94
C ASN A 175 91.82 -32.78 6.10
N PRO A 176 92.16 -31.65 5.45
CA PRO A 176 93.25 -31.57 4.48
C PRO A 176 94.60 -32.02 5.07
N ASP A 177 94.85 -31.75 6.35
CA ASP A 177 96.10 -32.11 7.02
C ASP A 177 96.28 -33.63 7.16
N GLN A 178 95.20 -34.37 7.37
CA GLN A 178 95.25 -35.83 7.55
C GLN A 178 95.48 -36.56 6.22
N HIS A 179 94.96 -36.02 5.12
CA HIS A 179 95.18 -36.55 3.78
C HIS A 179 96.58 -36.21 3.24
N VAL A 180 97.12 -35.02 3.53
CA VAL A 180 98.51 -34.66 3.21
C VAL A 180 99.51 -35.53 3.98
N ALA A 181 99.23 -35.85 5.24
CA ALA A 181 100.07 -36.76 6.03
C ALA A 181 100.08 -38.20 5.47
N ARG A 182 98.94 -38.72 5.01
CA ARG A 182 98.86 -40.03 4.35
C ARG A 182 99.61 -40.06 3.01
N ALA A 183 99.48 -39.01 2.20
CA ALA A 183 100.20 -38.90 0.93
C ALA A 183 101.73 -38.89 1.14
N LYS A 184 102.23 -38.15 2.14
CA LYS A 184 103.67 -38.16 2.51
C LYS A 184 104.14 -39.54 2.99
N LYS A 185 103.29 -40.28 3.71
CA LYS A 185 103.61 -41.62 4.23
C LYS A 185 103.68 -42.69 3.13
N GLU A 186 102.76 -42.64 2.16
CA GLU A 186 102.76 -43.50 0.96
C GLU A 186 103.99 -43.24 0.08
N MET A 187 104.34 -41.97 -0.14
CA MET A 187 105.52 -41.57 -0.91
C MET A 187 106.84 -42.09 -0.29
N LYS A 188 106.92 -42.09 1.04
CA LYS A 188 108.08 -42.62 1.78
C LYS A 188 108.17 -44.14 1.71
N LYS A 189 107.04 -44.84 1.57
CA LYS A 189 106.94 -46.31 1.49
C LYS A 189 107.29 -46.86 0.10
N ALA A 190 107.14 -46.04 -0.95
CA ALA A 190 107.50 -46.43 -2.31
C ALA A 190 109.00 -46.33 -2.63
N LEU A 191 109.78 -45.54 -1.86
CA LEU A 191 111.18 -45.25 -2.20
C LEU A 191 112.23 -46.18 -1.53
N PHE A 192 111.94 -46.89 -0.43
CA PHE A 192 112.93 -47.74 0.28
C PHE A 192 112.27 -48.95 0.98
N PRO A 193 112.53 -50.22 0.59
CA PRO A 193 111.71 -51.34 1.05
C PRO A 193 112.02 -51.96 2.42
N ASN A 194 113.14 -51.70 3.11
CA ASN A 194 113.39 -52.27 4.45
C ASN A 194 114.52 -51.56 5.22
N ALA A 195 114.17 -50.82 6.28
CA ALA A 195 114.96 -50.63 7.50
C ALA A 195 114.12 -49.91 8.57
N ASP A 196 113.92 -50.55 9.73
CA ASP A 196 113.43 -49.98 11.01
C ASP A 196 114.62 -49.99 12.01
N PRO A 197 114.54 -49.37 13.22
CA PRO A 197 114.29 -47.97 13.54
C PRO A 197 115.29 -47.44 14.63
N GLU A 198 115.37 -46.12 14.88
CA GLU A 198 115.88 -45.58 16.17
C GLU A 198 115.32 -44.18 16.51
N PRO A 199 115.33 -43.76 17.80
CA PRO A 199 114.33 -42.86 18.39
C PRO A 199 114.77 -41.39 18.61
N ALA A 200 113.81 -40.63 19.12
CA ALA A 200 113.69 -39.16 19.27
C ALA A 200 114.79 -38.41 20.03
N PRO A 201 114.71 -37.06 20.05
CA PRO A 201 114.64 -36.41 21.36
C PRO A 201 113.59 -35.28 21.47
N ALA A 202 113.43 -34.83 22.73
CA ALA A 202 112.28 -34.17 23.34
C ALA A 202 112.30 -32.62 23.37
N LYS A 203 111.09 -32.09 23.67
CA LYS A 203 110.60 -30.78 24.20
C LYS A 203 111.57 -29.64 24.54
N PRO A 204 111.06 -28.38 24.51
CA PRO A 204 110.72 -27.72 25.79
C PRO A 204 109.43 -26.84 25.80
N GLU A 205 108.84 -26.70 26.99
CA GLU A 205 107.95 -25.60 27.47
C GLU A 205 108.83 -24.58 28.26
N PRO A 206 108.43 -23.33 28.68
CA PRO A 206 107.09 -22.87 29.11
C PRO A 206 106.69 -21.37 28.84
N VAL A 207 105.48 -21.01 29.33
CA VAL A 207 104.66 -19.74 29.46
C VAL A 207 105.38 -18.45 29.97
N PRO A 208 104.85 -17.17 29.99
CA PRO A 208 103.45 -16.71 30.30
C PRO A 208 102.85 -15.41 29.61
N SER A 209 101.54 -15.16 29.87
CA SER A 209 100.62 -13.95 29.94
C SER A 209 101.12 -12.49 29.68
N PRO A 210 100.26 -11.42 29.49
CA PRO A 210 98.99 -11.11 30.20
C PRO A 210 97.87 -10.31 29.43
N ALA A 211 96.82 -9.96 30.19
CA ALA A 211 95.58 -9.21 29.88
C ALA A 211 95.73 -7.71 29.52
N VAL A 212 94.65 -7.08 28.99
CA VAL A 212 93.84 -5.93 29.55
C VAL A 212 92.94 -5.32 28.44
N GLU A 213 91.71 -4.94 28.78
CA GLU A 213 90.69 -4.15 28.02
C GLU A 213 91.16 -2.65 27.81
N PRO A 214 90.35 -1.59 27.50
CA PRO A 214 88.91 -1.46 27.17
C PRO A 214 88.53 -0.34 26.12
N VAL A 215 87.19 -0.17 25.95
CA VAL A 215 86.36 1.03 25.60
C VAL A 215 86.26 1.67 24.18
N VAL A 216 84.98 2.02 23.92
CA VAL A 216 84.31 3.17 23.24
C VAL A 216 83.87 3.10 21.77
N ALA A 217 82.55 3.25 21.64
CA ALA A 217 81.74 3.78 20.53
C ALA A 217 82.09 5.27 20.21
N PRO A 218 81.36 6.12 19.41
CA PRO A 218 79.93 6.04 19.03
C PRO A 218 79.50 6.56 17.62
N ALA A 219 78.20 6.42 17.36
CA ALA A 219 77.26 7.36 16.69
C ALA A 219 77.45 7.74 15.19
N LYS A 220 76.46 8.19 14.41
CA LYS A 220 74.97 8.18 14.31
C LYS A 220 74.66 9.18 13.16
N ALA A 221 73.66 8.93 12.31
CA ALA A 221 72.84 9.91 11.54
C ALA A 221 71.81 9.12 10.70
N GLU A 222 70.48 9.14 10.87
CA GLU A 222 69.45 10.20 10.74
C GLU A 222 69.51 10.94 9.38
N ALA A 223 68.45 11.16 8.57
CA ALA A 223 66.97 11.14 8.69
C ALA A 223 66.37 11.27 7.24
N PRO A 224 65.12 11.78 6.94
CA PRO A 224 63.76 11.55 7.46
C PRO A 224 62.61 11.36 6.39
N ARG A 225 61.41 10.93 6.90
CA ARG A 225 59.98 11.31 6.62
C ARG A 225 59.29 11.15 5.24
N LYS A 226 58.09 10.53 5.27
CA LYS A 226 56.70 11.07 5.00
C LYS A 226 55.65 9.96 5.27
N GLN A 227 54.82 10.06 6.32
CA GLN A 227 53.42 10.53 6.39
C GLN A 227 52.39 9.79 5.49
N GLY A 228 51.36 9.23 6.15
CA GLY A 228 50.12 8.72 5.55
C GLY A 228 49.25 7.94 6.54
N SER A 229 48.55 8.64 7.44
CA SER A 229 47.40 8.13 8.21
C SER A 229 46.12 8.53 7.46
N PHE A 230 45.16 7.61 7.30
CA PHE A 230 43.85 7.86 6.66
C PHE A 230 42.70 7.17 7.42
N PHE A 231 42.66 7.30 8.75
CA PHE A 231 41.42 7.13 9.51
C PHE A 231 41.34 8.26 10.53
N ASP A 232 40.52 9.29 10.25
CA ASP A 232 39.66 10.00 11.21
C ASP A 232 39.08 11.27 10.58
N THR A 233 37.80 11.20 10.17
CA THR A 233 36.84 12.29 10.38
C THR A 233 35.45 11.67 10.40
N ILE A 234 34.91 11.58 11.61
CA ILE A 234 33.49 11.55 11.94
C ILE A 234 32.98 12.99 11.81
N GLU A 235 32.03 13.22 10.90
CA GLU A 235 30.83 14.05 11.06
C GLU A 235 29.88 13.84 9.87
#